data_AF-A0A828QUW2-F1
#
_entry.id   AF-A0A828QUW2-F1
#
_cell.length_a   1.000
_cell.length_b   1.000
_cell.length_c   1.000
_cell.angle_alpha   90.00
_cell.angle_beta   90.00
_cell.angle_gamma   90.00
#
_symmetry.space_group_name_H-M   'P 1'
#
loop_
_entity.id
_entity.type
_entity.pdbx_description
1 polymer ?
#
loop_
_entity_poly.entity_id
_entity_poly.type
_entity_poly.pdbx_seq_one_letter_code
_entity_poly.pdbx_strand_id
1 'polypeptide(L)'
;MAKEIFLEKDCLITSKTDLKGKIVYANDDFLTYAGYKMDEILYKPHNIVRHEDMPRTVFKFLWDYMKRGEEIFAFVKNKTKNNDYYWVFANVTPSFDVNNQIIGYYSVRRKPNAKALEQIKPLYRELLKFEQMSLDRGVEFLRDFCKNSHKSYNELIFSLQEAK
;
A
#
# COMPACT_ATOMS: atom_id res chain seq x y z
N MET A 1 -23.50 5.89 1.50
CA MET A 1 -22.17 6.46 1.24
C MET A 1 -21.14 5.60 1.94
N ALA A 2 -19.97 5.37 1.34
CA ALA A 2 -18.88 4.63 1.96
C ALA A 2 -18.38 5.34 3.23
N LYS A 3 -18.16 4.60 4.32
CA LYS A 3 -17.64 5.14 5.59
C LYS A 3 -16.15 4.84 5.75
N GLU A 4 -15.42 5.78 6.37
CA GLU A 4 -14.04 5.54 6.82
C GLU A 4 -14.04 4.73 8.13
N ILE A 5 -13.33 3.61 8.11
CA ILE A 5 -13.02 2.79 9.27
C ILE A 5 -11.59 3.13 9.72
N PHE A 6 -11.43 3.39 11.01
CA PHE A 6 -10.13 3.69 11.61
C PHE A 6 -9.54 2.43 12.25
N LEU A 7 -8.26 2.21 12.01
CA LEU A 7 -7.53 1.12 12.66
C LEU A 7 -7.31 1.43 14.14
N GLU A 8 -7.37 0.39 14.95
CA GLU A 8 -6.92 0.44 16.34
C GLU A 8 -5.39 0.60 16.40
N LYS A 9 -4.88 1.15 17.50
CA LYS A 9 -3.45 1.45 17.64
C LYS A 9 -2.56 0.20 17.52
N ASP A 10 -3.01 -0.90 18.12
CA ASP A 10 -2.25 -2.15 18.20
C ASP A 10 -2.60 -3.14 17.07
N CYS A 11 -3.48 -2.73 16.15
CA CYS A 11 -3.82 -3.52 14.98
C CYS A 11 -2.61 -3.74 14.07
N LEU A 12 -2.42 -4.99 13.63
CA LEU A 12 -1.34 -5.39 12.75
C LEU A 12 -1.88 -6.26 11.62
N ILE A 13 -2.32 -5.63 10.53
CA ILE A 13 -2.80 -6.35 9.36
C ILE A 13 -1.61 -6.97 8.63
N THR A 14 -1.63 -8.29 8.41
CA THR A 14 -0.57 -9.01 7.69
C THR A 14 -1.12 -9.86 6.56
N SER A 15 -0.36 -9.96 5.46
CA SER A 15 -0.68 -10.86 4.36
C SER A 15 0.58 -11.30 3.62
N LYS A 16 0.55 -12.51 3.05
CA LYS A 16 1.57 -13.00 2.11
C LYS A 16 0.96 -13.24 0.75
N THR A 17 1.75 -13.06 -0.29
CA THR A 17 1.37 -13.39 -1.66
C THR A 17 2.41 -14.25 -2.35
N ASP A 18 1.99 -14.97 -3.39
CA ASP A 18 2.90 -15.52 -4.39
C ASP A 18 3.54 -14.40 -5.26
N LEU A 19 4.40 -14.79 -6.20
CA LEU A 19 5.05 -13.88 -7.15
C LEU A 19 4.11 -13.17 -8.12
N LYS A 20 2.87 -13.68 -8.27
CA LYS A 20 1.81 -13.08 -9.10
C LYS A 20 0.91 -12.15 -8.28
N GLY A 21 1.21 -11.94 -7.00
CA GLY A 21 0.42 -11.10 -6.11
C GLY A 21 -0.89 -11.74 -5.64
N LYS A 22 -1.03 -13.07 -5.75
CA LYS A 22 -2.18 -13.80 -5.20
C LYS A 22 -1.97 -14.08 -3.73
N ILE A 23 -2.99 -13.83 -2.91
CA ILE A 23 -2.94 -14.02 -1.46
C ILE A 23 -2.76 -15.52 -1.16
N VAL A 24 -1.72 -15.87 -0.40
CA VAL A 24 -1.50 -17.23 0.13
C VAL A 24 -1.69 -17.31 1.64
N TYR A 25 -1.78 -16.16 2.30
CA TYR A 25 -2.02 -16.03 3.73
C TYR A 25 -2.54 -14.63 4.05
N ALA A 26 -3.43 -14.53 5.03
CA ALA A 26 -3.84 -13.30 5.70
C ALA A 26 -4.12 -13.61 7.18
N ASN A 27 -3.89 -12.67 8.09
CA ASN A 27 -4.27 -12.85 9.49
C ASN A 27 -5.68 -12.36 9.79
N ASP A 28 -6.13 -12.60 11.04
CA ASP A 28 -7.47 -12.23 11.48
C ASP A 28 -7.74 -10.72 11.40
N ASP A 29 -6.74 -9.87 11.66
CA ASP A 29 -6.89 -8.42 11.46
C ASP A 29 -7.18 -8.08 9.98
N PHE A 30 -6.49 -8.72 9.02
CA PHE A 30 -6.81 -8.54 7.60
C PHE A 30 -8.27 -8.88 7.33
N LEU A 31 -8.71 -10.07 7.76
CA LEU A 31 -10.05 -10.58 7.51
C LEU A 31 -11.11 -9.66 8.13
N THR A 32 -10.87 -9.22 9.37
CA THR A 32 -11.74 -8.34 10.14
C THR A 32 -11.91 -6.98 9.48
N TYR A 33 -10.81 -6.29 9.17
CA TYR A 33 -10.89 -4.95 8.57
C TYR A 33 -11.34 -4.97 7.11
N ALA A 34 -10.95 -5.99 6.34
CA ALA A 34 -11.35 -6.09 4.94
C ALA A 34 -12.80 -6.62 4.78
N GLY A 35 -13.34 -7.29 5.81
CA GLY A 35 -14.69 -7.86 5.80
C GLY A 35 -14.82 -9.13 4.96
N TYR A 36 -13.73 -9.89 4.82
CA TYR A 36 -13.71 -11.15 4.05
C TYR A 36 -13.43 -12.33 4.96
N LYS A 37 -13.86 -13.52 4.53
CA LYS A 37 -13.37 -14.79 5.07
C LYS A 37 -12.16 -15.29 4.26
N MET A 38 -11.36 -16.16 4.88
CA MET A 38 -10.13 -16.69 4.27
C MET A 38 -10.39 -17.39 2.93
N ASP A 39 -11.41 -18.24 2.87
CA ASP A 39 -11.85 -18.98 1.68
C ASP A 39 -12.27 -18.06 0.51
N GLU A 40 -12.70 -16.84 0.80
CA GLU A 40 -13.07 -15.85 -0.21
C GLU A 40 -11.86 -15.17 -0.87
N ILE A 41 -10.73 -15.06 -0.14
CA ILE A 41 -9.55 -14.31 -0.57
C ILE A 41 -8.35 -15.18 -0.92
N LEU A 42 -8.34 -16.44 -0.47
CA LEU A 42 -7.23 -17.35 -0.74
C LEU A 42 -7.07 -17.55 -2.26
N TYR A 43 -5.82 -17.41 -2.72
CA TYR A 43 -5.42 -17.43 -4.13
C TYR A 43 -6.06 -16.36 -5.03
N LYS A 44 -6.74 -15.36 -4.45
CA LYS A 44 -7.22 -14.19 -5.19
C LYS A 44 -6.14 -13.11 -5.28
N PRO A 45 -6.14 -12.28 -6.34
CA PRO A 45 -5.25 -11.13 -6.43
C PRO A 45 -5.43 -10.18 -5.22
N HIS A 46 -4.32 -9.70 -4.65
CA HIS A 46 -4.34 -8.83 -3.47
C HIS A 46 -5.09 -7.50 -3.71
N ASN A 47 -5.17 -7.05 -4.97
CA ASN A 47 -5.91 -5.86 -5.35
C ASN A 47 -7.43 -5.91 -5.07
N ILE A 48 -7.98 -7.03 -4.61
CA ILE A 48 -9.37 -7.14 -4.15
C ILE A 48 -9.72 -6.12 -3.06
N VAL A 49 -8.76 -5.77 -2.19
CA VAL A 49 -8.93 -4.74 -1.15
C VAL A 49 -8.47 -3.36 -1.61
N ARG A 50 -8.01 -3.17 -2.84
CA ARG A 50 -7.52 -1.86 -3.31
C ARG A 50 -8.70 -0.92 -3.57
N HIS A 51 -8.65 0.26 -2.95
CA HIS A 51 -9.61 1.32 -3.24
C HIS A 51 -9.36 1.95 -4.62
N GLU A 52 -10.41 2.38 -5.31
CA GLU A 52 -10.33 3.00 -6.64
C GLU A 52 -9.56 4.33 -6.66
N ASP A 53 -9.72 5.17 -5.63
CA ASP A 53 -8.91 6.38 -5.39
C ASP A 53 -7.39 6.16 -5.19
N MET A 54 -6.90 4.92 -5.19
CA MET A 54 -5.45 4.72 -5.07
C MET A 54 -4.75 4.99 -6.41
N PRO A 55 -3.77 5.91 -6.46
CA PRO A 55 -2.99 6.15 -7.68
C PRO A 55 -2.24 4.89 -8.11
N ARG A 56 -2.33 4.54 -9.39
CA ARG A 56 -1.57 3.42 -9.98
C ARG A 56 -0.06 3.67 -9.90
N THR A 57 0.35 4.94 -9.89
CA THR A 57 1.74 5.39 -9.75
C THR A 57 2.39 4.86 -8.47
N VAL A 58 1.68 4.86 -7.35
CA VAL A 58 2.19 4.34 -6.07
C VAL A 58 2.47 2.84 -6.18
N PHE A 59 1.58 2.10 -6.84
CA PHE A 59 1.79 0.66 -7.08
C PHE A 59 2.89 0.39 -8.12
N LYS A 60 3.10 1.28 -9.09
CA LYS A 60 4.25 1.19 -10.00
C LYS A 60 5.56 1.28 -9.21
N PHE A 61 5.66 2.23 -8.28
CA PHE A 61 6.80 2.31 -7.36
C PHE A 61 6.92 1.03 -6.54
N LEU A 62 5.83 0.54 -5.92
CA LEU A 62 5.84 -0.71 -5.17
C LEU A 62 6.47 -1.86 -5.96
N TRP A 63 5.99 -2.09 -7.18
CA TRP A 63 6.52 -3.17 -8.01
C TRP A 63 7.97 -2.94 -8.46
N ASP A 64 8.37 -1.69 -8.69
CA ASP A 64 9.76 -1.37 -9.03
C ASP A 64 10.72 -1.68 -7.86
N TYR A 65 10.34 -1.38 -6.61
CA TYR A 65 11.11 -1.77 -5.43
C TYR A 65 11.15 -3.29 -5.25
N MET A 66 9.99 -3.97 -5.35
CA MET A 66 9.92 -5.43 -5.22
C MET A 66 10.79 -6.16 -6.24
N LYS A 67 10.87 -5.66 -7.48
CA LYS A 67 11.73 -6.22 -8.54
C LYS A 67 13.22 -6.06 -8.27
N ARG A 68 13.62 -5.05 -7.48
CA ARG A 68 15.01 -4.85 -7.05
C ARG A 68 15.36 -5.62 -5.78
N GLY A 69 14.41 -6.35 -5.19
CA GLY A 69 14.62 -7.01 -3.91
C GLY A 69 14.58 -6.04 -2.72
N GLU A 70 14.08 -4.82 -2.91
CA GLU A 70 14.04 -3.78 -1.89
C GLU A 70 12.65 -3.70 -1.23
N GLU A 71 12.59 -3.26 0.03
CA GLU A 71 11.32 -2.97 0.69
C GLU A 71 10.74 -1.62 0.28
N ILE A 72 9.43 -1.45 0.46
CA ILE A 72 8.76 -0.16 0.25
C ILE A 72 7.78 0.16 1.37
N PHE A 73 7.72 1.44 1.71
CA PHE A 73 6.70 2.00 2.60
C PHE A 73 5.68 2.79 1.78
N ALA A 74 4.39 2.64 2.07
CA ALA A 74 3.33 3.39 1.40
C ALA A 74 2.12 3.61 2.31
N PHE A 75 1.45 4.74 2.17
CA PHE A 75 0.10 4.91 2.71
C PHE A 75 -0.91 4.36 1.70
N VAL A 76 -1.75 3.42 2.11
CA VAL A 76 -2.67 2.75 1.18
C VAL A 76 -4.10 2.88 1.68
N LYS A 77 -4.99 3.36 0.80
CA LYS A 77 -6.43 3.32 0.98
C LYS A 77 -6.94 1.98 0.50
N ASN A 78 -7.49 1.20 1.41
CA ASN A 78 -8.14 -0.08 1.11
C ASN A 78 -9.67 0.09 1.18
N LYS A 79 -10.38 -0.70 0.38
CA LYS A 79 -11.83 -0.87 0.48
C LYS A 79 -12.17 -2.20 1.14
N THR A 80 -13.26 -2.22 1.89
CA THR A 80 -13.84 -3.45 2.44
C THR A 80 -14.75 -4.11 1.41
N LYS A 81 -15.16 -5.35 1.69
CA LYS A 81 -16.17 -6.07 0.93
C LYS A 81 -17.49 -5.30 0.77
N ASN A 82 -17.85 -4.48 1.76
CA ASN A 82 -19.09 -3.70 1.80
C ASN A 82 -18.93 -2.26 1.28
N ASN A 83 -17.84 -1.97 0.56
CA ASN A 83 -17.50 -0.65 0.02
C ASN A 83 -17.18 0.46 1.04
N ASP A 84 -17.07 0.16 2.34
CA ASP A 84 -16.38 1.04 3.29
C ASP A 84 -14.88 1.07 2.98
N TYR A 85 -14.12 1.95 3.64
CA TYR A 85 -12.69 2.06 3.38
C TYR A 85 -11.88 2.34 4.64
N TYR A 86 -10.59 2.03 4.58
CA TYR A 86 -9.65 2.30 5.67
C TYR A 86 -8.27 2.63 5.11
N TRP A 87 -7.54 3.49 5.80
CA TRP A 87 -6.16 3.81 5.48
C TRP A 87 -5.20 2.98 6.31
N VAL A 88 -4.08 2.59 5.71
CA VAL A 88 -2.98 1.88 6.38
C VAL A 88 -1.65 2.52 6.05
N PHE A 89 -0.71 2.45 6.97
CA PHE A 89 0.72 2.57 6.67
C PHE A 89 1.27 1.16 6.42
N ALA A 90 1.63 0.89 5.17
CA ALA A 90 2.09 -0.41 4.70
C ALA A 90 3.62 -0.44 4.58
N ASN A 91 4.21 -1.53 5.04
CA ASN A 91 5.56 -1.97 4.70
C ASN A 91 5.42 -3.27 3.89
N VAL A 92 6.04 -3.33 2.72
CA VAL A 92 6.03 -4.52 1.85
C VAL A 92 7.46 -4.93 1.56
N THR A 93 7.74 -6.22 1.78
CA THR A 93 9.07 -6.81 1.63
C THR A 93 9.02 -8.04 0.72
N PRO A 94 10.05 -8.26 -0.12
CA PRO A 94 10.23 -9.54 -0.79
C PRO A 94 10.58 -10.63 0.23
N SER A 95 10.00 -11.82 0.06
CA SER A 95 10.38 -13.02 0.79
C SER A 95 11.35 -13.84 -0.05
N PHE A 96 12.43 -14.33 0.56
CA PHE A 96 13.50 -15.05 -0.12
C PHE A 96 13.56 -16.51 0.33
N ASP A 97 13.96 -17.41 -0.56
CA ASP A 97 14.36 -18.76 -0.21
C ASP A 97 15.83 -18.84 0.24
N VAL A 98 16.30 -20.06 0.53
CA VAL A 98 17.69 -20.33 0.94
C VAL A 98 18.72 -20.00 -0.15
N ASN A 99 18.31 -19.85 -1.40
CA ASN A 99 19.16 -19.50 -2.54
C ASN A 99 19.08 -18.01 -2.89
N ASN A 100 18.49 -17.19 -2.00
CA ASN A 100 18.27 -15.76 -2.20
C ASN A 100 17.40 -15.42 -3.43
N GLN A 101 16.49 -16.33 -3.81
CA GLN A 101 15.49 -16.08 -4.86
C GLN A 101 14.20 -15.58 -4.22
N ILE A 102 13.58 -14.56 -4.83
CA ILE A 102 12.28 -14.06 -4.37
C ILE A 102 11.23 -15.16 -4.63
N ILE A 103 10.49 -15.53 -3.59
CA ILE A 103 9.42 -16.55 -3.62
C ILE A 103 8.03 -15.99 -3.39
N GLY A 104 7.94 -14.70 -3.03
CA GLY A 104 6.69 -14.04 -2.75
C GLY A 104 6.89 -12.69 -2.08
N TYR A 105 5.80 -12.11 -1.60
CA TYR A 105 5.83 -10.81 -0.94
C TYR A 105 5.10 -10.89 0.40
N TYR A 106 5.63 -10.19 1.39
CA TYR A 106 5.02 -10.06 2.71
C TYR A 106 4.67 -8.60 2.95
N SER A 107 3.47 -8.35 3.46
CA SER A 107 3.01 -7.00 3.80
C SER A 107 2.58 -6.94 5.26
N VAL A 108 3.10 -5.95 5.96
CA VAL A 108 2.69 -5.55 7.32
C VAL A 108 2.08 -4.16 7.25
N ARG A 109 0.90 -3.99 7.85
CA ARG A 109 0.10 -2.77 7.78
C ARG A 109 -0.32 -2.34 9.18
N ARG A 110 -0.12 -1.06 9.47
CA ARG A 110 -0.38 -0.44 10.77
C ARG A 110 -1.31 0.75 10.62
N LYS A 111 -1.82 1.23 11.74
CA LYS A 111 -2.55 2.50 11.81
C LYS A 111 -1.67 3.64 11.24
N PRO A 112 -2.15 4.37 10.22
CA PRO A 112 -1.41 5.50 9.67
C PRO A 112 -1.47 6.69 10.62
N ASN A 113 -0.42 7.50 10.62
CA ASN A 113 -0.43 8.80 11.29
C ASN A 113 -1.45 9.74 10.62
N ALA A 114 -2.37 10.32 11.39
CA ALA A 114 -3.40 11.21 10.86
C ALA A 114 -2.81 12.45 10.17
N LYS A 115 -1.74 13.05 10.73
CA LYS A 115 -1.03 14.19 10.13
C LYS A 115 -0.36 13.83 8.81
N ALA A 116 0.12 12.59 8.68
CA ALA A 116 0.65 12.10 7.41
C ALA A 116 -0.45 12.07 6.34
N LEU A 117 -1.66 11.63 6.70
CA LEU A 117 -2.79 11.56 5.77
C LEU A 117 -3.23 12.94 5.27
N GLU A 118 -3.06 14.00 6.06
CA GLU A 118 -3.33 15.38 5.62
C GLU A 118 -2.44 15.81 4.45
N GLN A 119 -1.22 15.27 4.37
CA GLN A 119 -0.27 15.53 3.26
C GLN A 119 -0.43 14.53 2.11
N ILE A 120 -0.69 13.26 2.43
CA ILE A 120 -0.82 12.19 1.46
C ILE A 120 -2.09 12.30 0.64
N LYS A 121 -3.24 12.64 1.25
CA LYS A 121 -4.52 12.74 0.54
C LYS A 121 -4.45 13.77 -0.60
N PRO A 122 -3.93 15.01 -0.42
CA PRO A 122 -3.69 15.95 -1.51
C PRO A 122 -2.71 15.43 -2.56
N LEU A 123 -1.56 14.87 -2.16
CA LEU A 123 -0.58 14.30 -3.09
C LEU A 123 -1.22 13.25 -4.01
N TYR A 124 -2.05 12.38 -3.46
CA TYR A 124 -2.71 11.32 -4.24
C TYR A 124 -3.77 11.87 -5.19
N ARG A 125 -4.48 12.95 -4.80
CA ARG A 125 -5.39 13.64 -5.71
C ARG A 125 -4.65 14.26 -6.90
N GLU A 126 -3.48 14.86 -6.68
CA GLU A 126 -2.66 15.37 -7.78
C GLU A 126 -2.15 14.23 -8.68
N LEU A 127 -1.67 13.13 -8.09
CA LEU A 127 -1.26 11.96 -8.86
C LEU A 127 -2.37 11.43 -9.76
N LEU A 128 -3.60 11.35 -9.26
CA LEU A 128 -4.75 10.91 -10.06
C LEU A 128 -5.00 11.84 -11.26
N LYS A 129 -4.79 13.15 -11.13
CA LYS A 129 -4.90 14.11 -12.25
C LYS A 129 -3.83 13.85 -13.31
N PHE A 130 -2.57 13.65 -12.90
CA PHE A 130 -1.49 13.32 -13.85
C PHE A 130 -1.73 11.98 -14.54
N GLU A 131 -2.29 11.00 -13.83
CA GLU A 131 -2.65 9.69 -14.40
C GLU A 131 -3.75 9.74 -15.45
N GLN A 132 -4.58 10.80 -15.49
CA GLN A 132 -5.53 11.03 -16.57
C GLN A 132 -4.82 11.37 -17.89
N MET A 133 -3.61 11.93 -17.82
CA MET A 133 -2.78 12.21 -18.99
C MET A 133 -2.00 10.96 -19.40
N SER A 134 -1.22 10.39 -18.47
CA SER A 134 -0.60 9.07 -18.62
C SER A 134 -0.03 8.58 -17.28
N LEU A 135 0.22 7.27 -17.17
CA LEU A 135 0.92 6.74 -15.99
C LEU A 135 2.32 7.34 -15.84
N ASP A 136 3.02 7.58 -16.96
CA ASP A 136 4.38 8.13 -16.94
C ASP A 136 4.41 9.57 -16.39
N ARG A 137 3.37 10.37 -16.66
CA ARG A 137 3.23 11.70 -16.04
C ARG A 137 3.05 11.63 -14.53
N GLY A 138 2.28 10.66 -14.04
CA GLY A 138 2.16 10.40 -12.60
C GLY A 138 3.50 10.02 -11.98
N VAL A 139 4.25 9.14 -12.65
CA VAL A 139 5.59 8.70 -12.23
C VAL A 139 6.58 9.86 -12.21
N GLU A 140 6.62 10.68 -13.26
CA GLU A 140 7.45 11.88 -13.36
C GLU A 140 7.15 12.84 -12.21
N PHE A 141 5.88 13.18 -12.00
CA PHE A 141 5.46 14.05 -10.91
C PHE A 141 5.86 13.51 -9.53
N LEU A 142 5.68 12.21 -9.26
CA LEU A 142 6.07 11.64 -7.97
C LEU A 142 7.58 11.68 -7.74
N ARG A 143 8.38 11.45 -8.80
CA ARG A 143 9.84 11.56 -8.73
C ARG A 143 10.27 13.00 -8.44
N ASP A 144 9.68 13.97 -9.13
CA ASP A 144 9.97 15.39 -8.90
C ASP A 144 9.56 15.82 -7.49
N PHE A 145 8.41 15.35 -7.00
CA PHE A 145 7.98 15.59 -5.62
C PHE A 145 9.02 15.08 -4.61
N CYS A 146 9.51 13.86 -4.79
CA CYS A 146 10.54 13.27 -3.94
C CYS A 146 11.85 14.08 -4.02
N LYS A 147 12.30 14.42 -5.24
CA LYS A 147 13.51 15.23 -5.48
C LYS A 147 13.43 16.59 -4.80
N ASN A 148 12.29 17.28 -4.90
CA ASN A 148 12.07 18.59 -4.28
C ASN A 148 12.04 18.50 -2.75
N SER A 149 11.64 17.36 -2.19
CA SER A 149 11.72 17.09 -0.75
C SER A 149 13.11 16.66 -0.27
N HIS A 150 14.07 16.47 -1.19
CA HIS A 150 15.42 15.95 -0.94
C HIS A 150 15.43 14.60 -0.21
N LYS A 151 14.43 13.77 -0.51
CA LYS A 151 14.24 12.44 0.07
C LYS A 151 13.90 11.43 -1.03
N SER A 152 14.37 10.20 -0.87
CA SER A 152 13.80 9.07 -1.60
C SER A 152 12.32 8.88 -1.22
N TYR A 153 11.59 8.10 -2.03
CA TYR A 153 10.21 7.78 -1.73
C TYR A 153 10.03 7.15 -0.35
N ASN A 154 10.87 6.16 0.00
CA ASN A 154 10.80 5.50 1.30
C ASN A 154 11.08 6.47 2.46
N GLU A 155 12.13 7.29 2.37
CA GLU A 155 12.45 8.29 3.41
C GLU A 155 11.34 9.31 3.58
N LEU A 156 10.74 9.77 2.48
CA LEU A 156 9.59 10.68 2.52
C LEU A 156 8.42 10.03 3.27
N ILE A 157 7.97 8.85 2.82
CA ILE A 157 6.81 8.18 3.40
C ILE A 157 7.05 7.82 4.88
N PHE A 158 8.23 7.30 5.22
CA PHE A 158 8.58 6.97 6.59
C PHE A 158 8.63 8.22 7.47
N SER A 159 9.24 9.32 7.01
CA SER A 159 9.30 10.57 7.77
C SER A 159 7.93 11.19 8.04
N LEU A 160 6.97 11.00 7.13
CA LEU A 160 5.59 11.43 7.35
C LEU A 160 4.90 10.59 8.44
N GLN A 161 5.13 9.28 8.46
CA GLN A 161 4.58 8.41 9.50
C GLN A 161 5.10 8.78 10.89
N GLU A 162 6.39 9.12 11.01
CA GLU A 162 7.05 9.47 12.28
C GLU A 162 6.85 10.94 12.70
N ALA A 163 6.12 11.74 11.92
CA ALA A 163 5.89 13.15 12.23
C ALA A 163 5.08 13.33 13.54
N LYS A 164 5.58 14.19 14.43
CA LYS A 164 4.96 14.47 15.73
C LYS A 164 3.75 15.39 15.63
#